data_AF-A0A7W4I8R0-F1
#
_entry.id   AF-A0A7W4I8R0-F1
#
_cell.length_a   1.000
_cell.length_b   1.000
_cell.length_c   1.000
_cell.angle_alpha   90.00
_cell.angle_beta   90.00
_cell.angle_gamma   90.00
#
_symmetry.space_group_name_H-M   'P 1'
#
loop_
_entity.id
_entity.type
_entity.pdbx_description
1 polymer ?
#
loop_
_entity_poly.entity_id
_entity_poly.type
_entity_poly.pdbx_seq_one_letter_code
_entity_poly.pdbx_strand_id
1 'polypeptide(L)' 'MTDKQTTALPGSWRERGGLSGLVRLNTPAITPGMVVVAKIGEAWQAQSELRWQVWPDLLEPDNIDD' A
#
# COMPACT_ATOMS: atom_id res chain seq x y z
N MET A 1 10.45 20.48 -9.55
CA MET A 1 9.47 19.42 -9.87
C MET A 1 8.88 18.98 -8.55
N THR A 2 7.60 19.24 -8.32
CA THR A 2 6.97 18.97 -7.02
C THR A 2 6.98 17.46 -6.80
N ASP A 3 7.84 16.99 -5.90
CA ASP A 3 7.78 15.64 -5.37
C ASP A 3 6.35 15.46 -4.85
N LYS A 4 5.52 14.71 -5.58
CA LYS A 4 4.22 14.32 -5.07
C LYS A 4 4.53 13.40 -3.90
N GLN A 5 4.54 13.96 -2.68
CA GLN A 5 4.77 13.20 -1.48
C GLN A 5 3.89 11.95 -1.51
N THR A 6 4.53 10.79 -1.55
CA THR A 6 3.85 9.50 -1.50
C THR A 6 3.18 9.41 -0.14
N THR A 7 1.86 9.55 -0.12
CA THR A 7 1.04 9.55 1.10
C THR A 7 0.25 8.25 1.17
N ALA A 8 0.01 7.74 2.37
CA ALA A 8 -0.91 6.63 2.56
C ALA A 8 -2.35 7.13 2.40
N LEU A 9 -3.15 6.39 1.64
CA LEU A 9 -4.60 6.54 1.59
C LEU A 9 -5.20 5.97 2.89
N PRO A 10 -6.34 6.50 3.35
CA PRO A 10 -7.01 6.00 4.54
C PRO A 10 -7.44 4.53 4.39
N GLY A 11 -7.52 3.84 5.52
CA GLY A 11 -7.91 2.43 5.62
C GLY A 11 -6.73 1.47 5.71
N SER A 12 -6.96 0.34 6.36
CA SER A 12 -6.03 -0.77 6.44
C SER A 12 -6.47 -1.88 5.50
N TRP A 13 -5.50 -2.55 4.92
CA TRP A 13 -5.69 -3.56 3.89
C TRP A 13 -4.88 -4.80 4.20
N ARG A 14 -5.33 -5.93 3.67
CA ARG A 14 -4.58 -7.18 3.69
C ARG A 14 -4.67 -7.85 2.34
N GLU A 15 -3.66 -8.62 2.00
CA GLU A 15 -3.72 -9.52 0.84
C GLU A 15 -4.59 -10.73 1.18
N ARG A 16 -5.38 -11.22 0.22
CA ARG A 16 -6.17 -12.44 0.38
C ARG A 16 -5.24 -13.63 0.60
N GLY A 17 -5.22 -14.14 1.84
CA GLY A 17 -4.32 -15.24 2.26
C GLY A 17 -2.85 -14.84 2.42
N GLY A 18 -2.55 -13.55 2.43
CA GLY A 18 -1.19 -13.00 2.49
C GLY A 18 -0.96 -12.08 3.68
N LEU A 19 -0.22 -10.99 3.45
CA LEU A 19 0.16 -10.02 4.48
C LEU A 19 -1.02 -9.13 4.88
N SER A 20 -1.18 -8.92 6.19
CA SER A 20 -2.10 -7.94 6.78
C SER A 20 -1.42 -6.61 7.06
N GLY A 21 -2.15 -5.62 7.59
CA GLY A 21 -1.64 -4.34 8.05
C GLY A 21 -0.98 -3.51 6.95
N LEU A 22 -1.58 -3.48 5.77
CA LEU A 22 -1.10 -2.74 4.61
C LEU A 22 -1.83 -1.40 4.49
N VAL A 23 -1.13 -0.42 3.94
CA VAL A 23 -1.72 0.84 3.48
C VAL A 23 -1.56 0.94 1.97
N ARG A 24 -2.61 1.42 1.29
CA ARG A 24 -2.50 1.82 -0.12
C ARG A 24 -1.81 3.17 -0.20
N LEU A 25 -0.90 3.34 -1.14
CA LEU A 25 -0.18 4.58 -1.35
C LEU A 25 -0.78 5.37 -2.50
N ASN A 26 -0.87 6.70 -2.36
CA ASN A 26 -1.33 7.62 -3.39
C ASN A 26 -0.23 7.90 -4.42
N THR A 27 0.29 6.84 -5.01
CA THR A 27 1.30 6.90 -6.08
C THR A 27 0.90 5.93 -7.18
N PRO A 28 1.11 6.29 -8.46
CA PRO A 28 0.86 5.35 -9.55
C PRO A 28 1.74 4.11 -9.43
N ALA A 29 1.16 2.95 -9.70
CA ALA A 29 1.89 1.71 -9.92
C ALA A 29 2.60 1.76 -11.28
N ILE A 30 3.71 1.02 -11.42
CA ILE A 30 4.42 0.88 -12.69
C ILE A 30 3.58 0.04 -13.65
N THR A 31 2.99 -1.04 -13.15
CA THR A 31 2.09 -1.91 -13.90
C THR A 31 0.69 -1.31 -13.93
N PRO A 32 0.12 -1.05 -15.12
CA PRO A 32 -1.24 -0.52 -15.24
C PRO A 32 -2.28 -1.43 -14.55
N GLY A 33 -3.17 -0.81 -13.77
CA GLY A 33 -4.25 -1.51 -13.05
C GLY A 33 -3.87 -2.03 -11.66
N MET A 34 -2.58 -2.11 -11.33
CA MET A 34 -2.14 -2.42 -9.96
C MET A 34 -2.17 -1.18 -9.07
N VAL A 35 -2.14 -1.41 -7.76
CA VAL A 35 -1.98 -0.36 -6.75
C VAL A 35 -0.68 -0.57 -5.98
N VAL A 36 -0.10 0.52 -5.48
CA VAL A 36 1.08 0.43 -4.62
C VAL A 36 0.63 0.33 -3.17
N VAL A 37 1.22 -0.61 -2.43
CA VAL A 37 1.00 -0.80 -1.00
C VAL A 37 2.32 -0.83 -0.24
N ALA A 38 2.24 -0.61 1.07
CA ALA A 38 3.35 -0.82 2.00
C ALA A 38 2.81 -1.28 3.37
N LYS A 39 3.68 -1.86 4.19
CA LYS A 39 3.36 -2.32 5.54
C LYS A 39 3.26 -1.14 6.53
N ILE A 40 2.21 -1.12 7.35
CA ILE A 40 2.04 -0.15 8.44
C ILE A 40 3.19 -0.30 9.42
N GLY A 41 3.77 0.82 9.85
CA GLY A 41 4.87 0.86 10.81
C GLY A 41 6.27 0.71 10.20
N GLU A 42 6.37 0.42 8.90
CA GLU A 42 7.67 0.38 8.21
C GLU A 42 8.06 1.73 7.59
N ALA A 43 9.36 1.90 7.34
CA ALA A 43 9.95 3.16 6.85
C ALA A 43 9.76 3.36 5.33
N TRP A 44 8.63 2.94 4.77
CA TRP A 44 8.37 2.96 3.33
C TRP A 44 8.36 4.38 2.73
N GLN A 45 8.16 5.44 3.52
CA GLN A 45 8.32 6.81 3.02
C GLN A 45 9.77 7.10 2.60
N ALA A 46 10.74 6.62 3.39
CA ALA A 46 12.17 6.83 3.14
C ALA A 46 12.78 5.75 2.24
N GLN A 47 12.23 4.53 2.27
CA GLN A 47 12.76 3.37 1.55
C GLN A 47 11.72 2.87 0.54
N SER A 48 11.93 3.21 -0.74
CA SER A 48 10.99 2.85 -1.81
C SER A 48 10.94 1.34 -2.09
N GLU A 49 11.96 0.59 -1.68
CA GLU A 49 12.01 -0.88 -1.81
C GLU A 49 10.99 -1.61 -0.92
N LEU A 50 10.52 -0.96 0.15
CA LEU A 50 9.47 -1.50 1.04
C LEU A 50 8.05 -1.29 0.47
N ARG A 51 7.96 -0.80 -0.77
CA ARG A 51 6.71 -0.59 -1.49
C ARG A 51 6.62 -1.65 -2.58
N TRP A 52 5.48 -2.31 -2.69
CA TRP A 52 5.22 -3.26 -3.76
C TRP A 52 3.88 -3.01 -4.42
N GLN A 53 3.69 -3.62 -5.59
CA GLN A 53 2.48 -3.52 -6.38
C GLN A 53 1.63 -4.77 -6.16
N VAL A 54 0.34 -4.56 -5.94
CA VAL A 54 -0.64 -5.65 -5.79
C VAL A 54 -1.87 -5.37 -6.65
N TRP A 55 -2.49 -6.43 -7.13
CA TRP A 55 -3.77 -6.32 -7.83
C TRP A 55 -4.87 -5.94 -6.83
N PRO A 56 -5.70 -4.93 -7.13
CA PRO A 56 -6.68 -4.43 -6.16
C PRO A 56 -7.75 -5.46 -5.77
N ASP A 57 -8.03 -6.47 -6.59
CA ASP A 57 -8.94 -7.58 -6.33
C ASP A 57 -8.36 -8.67 -5.40
N LEU A 58 -7.05 -8.63 -5.16
CA LEU A 58 -6.36 -9.45 -4.16
C LEU A 58 -6.24 -8.75 -2.80
N LEU A 59 -6.70 -7.50 -2.70
CA LEU A 59 -6.75 -6.77 -1.44
C LEU A 59 -8.14 -6.81 -0.82
N GLU A 60 -8.17 -7.06 0.48
CA GLU A 60 -9.37 -6.99 1.31
C GLU A 60 -9.17 -5.91 2.38
N PRO A 61 -10.24 -5.24 2.83
CA PRO A 61 -10.17 -4.41 4.03
C PRO A 61 -9.64 -5.24 5.19
N ASP A 62 -8.63 -4.71 5.87
CA ASP A 62 -8.14 -5.29 7.10
C ASP A 62 -8.95 -4.66 8.23
N ASN A 63 -9.92 -5.41 8.75
CA ASN A 63 -10.57 -5.06 10.00
C ASN A 63 -9.57 -5.30 11.12
N ILE A 64 -8.63 -4.36 11.27
CA ILE A 64 -7.90 -4.20 12.53
C ILE A 64 -8.93 -3.56 13.47
N ASP A 65 -9.75 -4.41 14.08
CA ASP A 65 -10.49 -4.06 15.30
C ASP A 65 -9.39 -3.72 16.33
N ASP A 66 -9.38 -2.47 16.80
CA ASP A 66 -8.55 -2.01 17.91
C ASP A 66 -8.95 -2.70 19.22
#